data_AF-A0AAD7T8E9-F1
#
_entry.id   AF-A0AAD7T8E9-F1
#
_cell.length_a   1.000
_cell.length_b   1.000
_cell.length_c   1.000
_cell.angle_alpha   90.00
_cell.angle_beta   90.00
_cell.angle_gamma   90.00
#
_symmetry.space_group_name_H-M   'P 1'
#
loop_
_entity.id
_entity.type
_entity.pdbx_description
1 polymer ?
#
loop_
_entity_poly.entity_id
_entity_poly.type
_entity_poly.pdbx_seq_one_letter_code
_entity_poly.pdbx_strand_id
1 'polypeptide(L)'
;MVATEAKYHTKCLVRLYNRERKANLEGINDNGKGQAASASDIVFAELVLYIDETRQDEETASVFKLAELAQLYNSRMEQLGVEVDGRVHTTRLKERLLAEFPDMRSYSKGREVLMAFEVDVSTALAKACADRSLPVLIGPVAGCSKTIDRLPEYYTEVPPVSSNIKVSQVPETRIKSLTRDGFSWHNKEEYKWLDNAREVVENKTTADDHAMNTSWAAFHASRQPPGIRVTSSTALLPLFQESAHTVAMIKHSLDVVSKAVEHLNPGQSPVVTFDQPLYALAKQIQFKWPEKYGEDKLVVMFGGLHIEMAVLKMLGNWLQGSGWVEALVQADISSPGTADSFLKAAHVSRTRRAHQITAAALNVLQHRAYDNYCQTQTDGVPLVFEAWCSQRAENIPQFQYWSIVLELELLMLVFVRSLREASFTMYLDTLTELAKWFHAMDHTHYARWIPVHLRDMAELPRAHPRIDHELFGLSFLS
;
A
#
# COMPACT_ATOMS: atom_id res chain seq x y z
N MET A 1 -10.10 -25.00 -1.89
CA MET A 1 -10.30 -24.40 -0.55
C MET A 1 -11.64 -23.70 -0.55
N VAL A 2 -12.57 -24.15 0.29
CA VAL A 2 -13.92 -23.60 0.46
C VAL A 2 -13.78 -22.25 1.18
N ALA A 3 -14.37 -21.19 0.62
CA ALA A 3 -14.41 -19.88 1.25
C ALA A 3 -15.31 -19.94 2.49
N THR A 4 -14.70 -19.80 3.66
CA THR A 4 -15.40 -19.53 4.92
C THR A 4 -16.04 -18.14 4.86
N GLU A 5 -17.26 -18.05 5.39
CA GLU A 5 -18.19 -16.90 5.39
C GLU A 5 -17.54 -15.51 5.44
N ALA A 6 -17.92 -14.63 4.51
CA ALA A 6 -17.61 -13.21 4.59
C ALA A 6 -18.42 -12.56 5.73
N LYS A 7 -17.78 -12.34 6.88
CA LYS A 7 -18.34 -11.54 7.98
C LYS A 7 -17.81 -10.12 7.86
N TYR A 8 -18.71 -9.13 8.01
CA TYR A 8 -18.33 -7.71 8.13
C TYR A 8 -17.24 -7.54 9.19
N HIS A 9 -16.15 -6.87 8.85
CA HIS A 9 -15.21 -6.41 9.87
C HIS A 9 -15.83 -5.18 10.55
N THR A 10 -16.31 -5.33 11.80
CA THR A 10 -16.81 -4.23 12.66
C THR A 10 -15.87 -3.02 12.64
N LYS A 11 -14.57 -3.27 12.41
CA LYS A 11 -13.47 -2.30 12.22
C LYS A 11 -13.71 -1.28 11.09
N CYS A 12 -14.29 -1.67 9.95
CA CYS A 12 -14.50 -0.74 8.82
C CYS A 12 -15.65 0.24 9.09
N LEU A 13 -16.70 -0.24 9.77
CA LEU A 13 -17.86 0.57 10.16
C LEU A 13 -17.48 1.59 11.25
N VAL A 14 -16.70 1.17 12.24
CA VAL A 14 -16.21 2.05 13.31
C VAL A 14 -15.30 3.16 12.76
N ARG A 15 -14.40 2.84 11.82
CA ARG A 15 -13.53 3.85 11.17
C ARG A 15 -14.32 4.88 10.37
N LEU A 16 -15.41 4.49 9.71
CA LEU A 16 -16.29 5.41 8.97
C LEU A 16 -16.97 6.41 9.92
N TYR A 17 -17.60 5.92 10.99
CA TYR A 17 -18.26 6.78 11.97
C TYR A 17 -17.30 7.66 12.78
N ASN A 18 -16.06 7.19 12.99
CA ASN A 18 -15.03 7.99 13.67
C ASN A 18 -14.52 9.14 12.79
N ARG A 19 -14.39 8.94 11.47
CA ARG A 19 -14.03 10.03 10.54
C ARG A 19 -15.11 11.10 10.45
N GLU A 20 -16.38 10.69 10.42
CA GLU A 20 -17.52 11.61 10.46
C GLU A 20 -17.52 12.45 11.77
N ARG A 21 -17.26 11.81 12.92
CA ARG A 21 -17.14 12.53 14.22
C ARG A 21 -15.99 13.51 14.25
N LYS A 22 -14.83 13.14 13.70
CA LYS A 22 -13.65 14.01 13.62
C LYS A 22 -13.93 15.25 12.76
N ALA A 23 -14.56 15.08 11.61
CA ALA A 23 -14.96 16.18 10.73
C ALA A 23 -15.95 17.15 11.40
N ASN A 24 -16.83 16.64 12.28
CA ASN A 24 -17.76 17.48 13.07
C ASN A 24 -17.10 18.20 14.26
N LEU A 25 -15.94 17.73 14.73
CA LEU A 25 -15.20 18.33 15.85
C LEU A 25 -14.22 19.42 15.40
N GLU A 26 -13.74 19.37 14.16
CA GLU A 26 -12.84 20.38 13.57
C GLU A 26 -13.55 21.71 13.24
N GLY A 27 -14.87 21.80 13.48
CA GLY A 27 -15.65 23.04 13.35
C GLY A 27 -15.67 23.95 14.58
N ILE A 28 -14.94 23.65 15.67
CA ILE A 28 -14.99 24.44 16.91
C ILE A 28 -13.58 24.86 17.38
N ASN A 29 -13.28 26.12 17.05
CA ASN A 29 -12.38 27.09 17.68
C ASN A 29 -10.89 26.80 17.91
N ASP A 30 -10.13 27.62 17.19
CA ASP A 30 -8.85 28.25 17.46
C ASP A 30 -8.63 28.69 18.93
N ASN A 31 -7.45 28.37 19.48
CA ASN A 31 -6.66 29.27 20.33
C ASN A 31 -5.31 28.63 20.68
N GLY A 32 -4.23 29.24 20.17
CA GLY A 32 -2.87 28.72 20.20
C GLY A 32 -2.21 28.50 21.56
N LYS A 33 -1.48 27.38 21.65
CA LYS A 33 -0.23 27.19 22.43
C LYS A 33 0.63 26.14 21.69
N GLY A 34 1.36 26.60 20.68
CA GLY A 34 2.28 25.76 19.91
C GLY A 34 3.63 25.62 20.60
N GLN A 35 3.94 24.40 21.07
CA GLN A 35 5.26 23.74 21.02
C GLN A 35 5.36 22.47 21.89
N ALA A 36 4.40 22.20 22.79
CA ALA A 36 4.29 20.90 23.49
C ALA A 36 3.32 19.91 22.80
N ALA A 37 2.58 20.37 21.79
CA ALA A 37 1.54 19.64 21.07
C ALA A 37 2.06 18.84 19.84
N SER A 38 3.37 18.59 19.72
CA SER A 38 3.90 17.73 18.65
C SER A 38 4.44 16.41 19.19
N ALA A 39 5.31 16.40 20.21
CA ALA A 39 5.92 15.17 20.72
C ALA A 39 4.90 14.25 21.44
N SER A 40 4.05 14.81 22.30
CA SER A 40 2.99 14.07 23.02
C SER A 40 2.00 13.40 22.07
N ASP A 41 1.67 14.05 20.95
CA ASP A 41 0.72 13.53 19.97
C ASP A 41 1.38 12.52 19.02
N ILE A 42 2.67 12.68 18.72
CA ILE A 42 3.47 11.68 17.99
C ILE A 42 3.61 10.40 18.82
N VAL A 43 4.01 10.49 20.10
CA VAL A 43 4.16 9.32 20.97
C VAL A 43 2.81 8.65 21.24
N PHE A 44 1.74 9.43 21.36
CA PHE A 44 0.40 8.88 21.47
C PHE A 44 -0.03 8.14 20.19
N ALA A 45 0.26 8.69 19.01
CA ALA A 45 -0.02 8.02 17.73
C ALA A 45 0.78 6.72 17.57
N GLU A 46 2.05 6.69 17.99
CA GLU A 46 2.86 5.46 18.03
C GLU A 46 2.28 4.42 18.99
N LEU A 47 1.79 4.83 20.17
CA LEU A 47 1.14 3.93 21.12
C LEU A 47 -0.18 3.35 20.57
N VAL A 48 -0.97 4.17 19.86
CA VAL A 48 -2.18 3.75 19.15
C VAL A 48 -1.83 2.73 18.06
N LEU A 49 -0.76 2.96 17.30
CA LEU A 49 -0.28 2.01 16.29
C LEU A 49 0.16 0.69 16.93
N TYR A 50 0.93 0.72 18.02
CA TYR A 50 1.33 -0.48 18.76
C TYR A 50 0.13 -1.33 19.22
N ILE A 51 -0.92 -0.67 19.74
CA ILE A 51 -2.15 -1.34 20.17
C ILE A 51 -2.90 -1.94 18.96
N ASP A 52 -2.99 -1.21 17.84
CA ASP A 52 -3.67 -1.68 16.62
C ASP A 52 -2.91 -2.81 15.93
N GLU A 53 -1.57 -2.81 15.97
CA GLU A 53 -0.70 -3.89 15.49
C GLU A 53 -0.82 -5.14 16.37
N THR A 54 -0.78 -4.98 17.69
CA THR A 54 -0.94 -6.10 18.64
C THR A 54 -2.33 -6.73 18.53
N ARG A 55 -3.35 -5.94 18.19
CA ARG A 55 -4.72 -6.42 17.91
C ARG A 55 -4.84 -7.24 16.63
N GLN A 56 -3.90 -7.10 15.68
CA GLN A 56 -3.93 -7.81 14.40
C GLN A 56 -3.29 -9.21 14.45
N ASP A 57 -2.66 -9.56 15.58
CA ASP A 57 -2.13 -10.90 15.83
C ASP A 57 -3.27 -11.86 16.23
N GLU A 58 -3.59 -12.83 15.37
CA GLU A 58 -4.67 -13.80 15.58
C GLU A 58 -4.33 -14.89 16.61
N GLU A 59 -3.06 -15.02 17.03
CA GLU A 59 -2.62 -16.05 17.97
C GLU A 59 -2.82 -15.66 19.45
N THR A 60 -2.99 -14.37 19.76
CA THR A 60 -3.08 -13.89 21.15
C THR A 60 -4.22 -12.91 21.42
N ALA A 61 -5.02 -13.17 22.46
CA ALA A 61 -6.05 -12.23 22.91
C ALA A 61 -5.42 -10.90 23.36
N SER A 62 -5.78 -9.80 22.69
CA SER A 62 -5.19 -8.46 22.89
C SER A 62 -5.71 -7.77 24.16
N VAL A 63 -5.12 -8.12 25.30
CA VAL A 63 -5.40 -7.50 26.62
C VAL A 63 -4.18 -6.71 27.08
N PHE A 64 -4.38 -5.43 27.36
CA PHE A 64 -3.29 -4.52 27.76
C PHE A 64 -3.46 -4.06 29.21
N LYS A 65 -2.36 -4.00 29.97
CA LYS A 65 -2.36 -3.32 31.27
C LYS A 65 -2.13 -1.84 31.07
N LEU A 66 -2.99 -0.99 31.62
CA LEU A 66 -2.83 0.47 31.53
C LEU A 66 -1.50 0.96 32.10
N ALA A 67 -0.97 0.28 33.12
CA ALA A 67 0.32 0.60 33.72
C ALA A 67 1.49 0.37 32.74
N GLU A 68 1.44 -0.70 31.93
CA GLU A 68 2.47 -1.01 30.92
C GLU A 68 2.38 -0.06 29.73
N LEU A 69 1.17 0.28 29.29
CA LEU A 69 0.96 1.30 28.25
C LEU A 69 1.46 2.67 28.69
N ALA A 70 1.26 3.03 29.96
CA ALA A 70 1.81 4.26 30.52
C ALA A 70 3.34 4.25 30.61
N GLN A 71 3.94 3.09 30.91
CA GLN A 71 5.40 2.93 30.88
C GLN A 71 5.96 3.06 29.46
N LEU A 72 5.36 2.40 28.46
CA LEU A 72 5.76 2.50 27.06
C LEU A 72 5.69 3.95 26.55
N TYR A 73 4.61 4.65 26.89
CA TYR A 73 4.45 6.07 26.59
C TYR A 73 5.57 6.92 27.20
N ASN A 74 5.90 6.71 28.48
CA ASN A 74 6.95 7.48 29.16
C ASN A 74 8.35 7.20 28.60
N SER A 75 8.71 5.92 28.43
CA SER A 75 10.00 5.53 27.86
C SER A 75 10.23 6.16 26.48
N ARG A 76 9.16 6.31 25.70
CA ARG A 76 9.23 6.91 24.37
C ARG A 76 9.33 8.44 24.40
N MET A 77 8.68 9.09 25.36
CA MET A 77 8.85 10.53 25.60
C MET A 77 10.29 10.88 26.03
N GLU A 78 10.91 10.05 26.89
CA GLU A 78 12.31 10.20 27.32
C GLU A 78 13.30 10.03 26.15
N GLN A 79 13.05 9.07 25.25
CA GLN A 79 13.86 8.87 24.03
C GLN A 79 13.84 10.06 23.06
N LEU A 80 12.78 10.87 23.08
CA LEU A 80 12.65 12.08 22.25
C LEU A 80 13.24 13.33 22.91
N GLY A 81 13.95 13.17 24.04
CA GLY A 81 14.64 14.27 24.72
C GLY A 81 13.70 15.24 25.45
N VAL A 82 12.46 14.83 25.73
CA VAL A 82 11.49 15.64 26.48
C VAL A 82 11.61 15.31 27.97
N GLU A 83 11.98 16.28 28.81
CA GLU A 83 11.88 16.13 30.27
C GLU A 83 10.40 15.98 30.67
N VAL A 84 9.99 14.77 31.01
CA VAL A 84 8.65 14.48 31.52
C VAL A 84 8.62 14.83 33.00
N ASP A 85 8.34 16.09 33.32
CA ASP A 85 8.23 16.53 34.72
C ASP A 85 6.88 16.06 35.30
N GLY A 86 6.88 14.82 35.81
CA GLY A 86 5.75 14.21 36.53
C GLY A 86 5.22 12.91 35.93
N ARG A 87 4.67 12.03 36.78
CA ARG A 87 3.95 10.81 36.36
C ARG A 87 2.80 11.21 35.43
N VAL A 88 2.82 10.74 34.19
CA VAL A 88 1.67 10.83 33.27
C VAL A 88 0.39 10.47 33.99
N HIS A 89 -0.62 11.34 33.88
CA HIS A 89 -1.96 11.06 34.40
C HIS A 89 -2.54 9.87 33.64
N THR A 90 -2.37 8.67 34.19
CA THR A 90 -2.88 7.40 33.65
C THR A 90 -4.38 7.47 33.35
N THR A 91 -5.13 8.26 34.11
CA THR A 91 -6.53 8.60 33.84
C THR A 91 -6.73 9.30 32.50
N ARG A 92 -5.91 10.32 32.19
CA ARG A 92 -5.97 11.07 30.92
C ARG A 92 -5.51 10.22 29.74
N LEU A 93 -4.47 9.41 29.91
CA LEU A 93 -4.02 8.47 28.88
C LEU A 93 -5.09 7.43 28.57
N LYS A 94 -5.73 6.88 29.60
CA LYS A 94 -6.88 5.98 29.48
C LYS A 94 -8.02 6.62 28.70
N GLU A 95 -8.42 7.83 29.05
CA GLU A 95 -9.50 8.55 28.35
C GLU A 95 -9.17 8.80 26.89
N ARG A 96 -7.94 9.21 26.57
CA ARG A 96 -7.48 9.36 25.18
C ARG A 96 -7.54 8.04 24.41
N LEU A 97 -7.08 6.94 25.01
CA LEU A 97 -7.14 5.61 24.37
C LEU A 97 -8.58 5.14 24.13
N LEU A 98 -9.48 5.35 25.10
CA LEU A 98 -10.91 5.03 24.91
C LEU A 98 -11.58 5.91 23.86
N ALA A 99 -11.11 7.15 23.67
CA ALA A 99 -11.59 8.03 22.62
C ALA A 99 -11.14 7.57 21.22
N GLU A 100 -9.90 7.07 21.10
CA GLU A 100 -9.37 6.52 19.83
C GLU A 100 -9.95 5.15 19.48
N PHE A 101 -10.25 4.32 20.49
CA PHE A 101 -10.77 2.96 20.32
C PHE A 101 -12.17 2.81 20.94
N PRO A 102 -13.26 3.15 20.22
CA PRO A 102 -14.62 3.08 20.76
C PRO A 102 -15.08 1.68 21.13
N ASP A 103 -14.45 0.65 20.58
CA ASP A 103 -14.69 -0.76 20.86
C ASP A 103 -13.76 -1.32 21.96
N MET A 104 -12.96 -0.48 22.60
CA MET A 104 -12.14 -0.83 23.77
C MET A 104 -12.87 -0.48 25.06
N ARG A 105 -12.83 -1.38 26.03
CA ARG A 105 -13.38 -1.17 27.38
C ARG A 105 -12.30 -1.31 28.43
N SER A 106 -12.45 -0.56 29.51
CA SER A 106 -11.59 -0.67 30.68
C SER A 106 -12.24 -1.50 31.78
N TYR A 107 -11.49 -2.41 32.37
CA TYR A 107 -11.92 -3.26 33.48
C TYR A 107 -10.99 -3.05 34.67
N SER A 108 -11.55 -2.66 35.81
CA SER A 108 -10.79 -2.50 37.04
C SER A 108 -10.83 -3.81 37.84
N LYS A 109 -9.67 -4.43 38.10
CA LYS A 109 -9.53 -5.58 39.00
C LYS A 109 -8.52 -5.23 40.09
N GLY A 110 -9.03 -4.81 41.26
CA GLY A 110 -8.18 -4.35 42.36
C GLY A 110 -7.41 -3.08 42.01
N ARG A 111 -6.07 -3.12 42.11
CA ARG A 111 -5.18 -1.98 41.76
C ARG A 111 -4.81 -1.92 40.27
N GLU A 112 -5.20 -2.91 39.47
CA GLU A 112 -4.88 -2.97 38.04
C GLU A 112 -6.08 -2.56 37.18
N VAL A 113 -5.79 -1.81 36.11
CA VAL A 113 -6.76 -1.45 35.06
C VAL A 113 -6.35 -2.15 33.77
N LEU A 114 -7.21 -3.03 33.28
CA LEU A 114 -7.05 -3.75 32.02
C LEU A 114 -7.86 -3.07 30.93
N MET A 115 -7.30 -3.04 29.72
CA MET A 115 -7.93 -2.50 28.51
C MET A 115 -8.09 -3.66 27.52
N ALA A 116 -9.32 -3.95 27.10
CA ALA A 116 -9.63 -5.05 26.19
C ALA A 116 -10.75 -4.67 25.21
N PHE A 117 -10.71 -5.23 24.00
CA PHE A 117 -11.71 -4.96 22.96
C PHE A 117 -12.97 -5.80 23.12
N GLU A 118 -14.14 -5.26 22.73
CA GLU A 118 -15.46 -5.89 22.90
C GLU A 118 -15.57 -7.30 22.32
N VAL A 119 -14.89 -7.57 21.20
CA VAL A 119 -14.86 -8.89 20.54
C VAL A 119 -14.05 -9.92 21.35
N ASP A 120 -13.10 -9.43 22.15
CA ASP A 120 -12.20 -10.26 22.97
C ASP A 120 -12.69 -10.39 24.41
N VAL A 121 -13.83 -9.81 24.79
CA VAL A 121 -14.33 -9.80 26.18
C VAL A 121 -14.64 -11.21 26.68
N SER A 122 -15.17 -12.09 25.84
CA SER A 122 -15.42 -13.51 26.17
C SER A 122 -14.12 -14.28 26.37
N THR A 123 -13.08 -14.00 25.58
CA THR A 123 -11.74 -14.60 25.69
C THR A 123 -10.97 -14.03 26.88
N ALA A 124 -11.14 -12.73 27.17
CA ALA A 124 -10.62 -12.03 28.33
C ALA A 124 -11.31 -12.49 29.63
N LEU A 125 -12.62 -12.76 29.58
CA LEU A 125 -13.37 -13.42 30.66
C LEU A 125 -12.93 -14.87 30.82
N ALA A 126 -12.68 -15.63 29.76
CA ALA A 126 -12.16 -17.00 29.86
C ALA A 126 -10.73 -17.04 30.47
N LYS A 127 -9.83 -16.14 30.06
CA LYS A 127 -8.51 -15.95 30.67
C LYS A 127 -8.58 -15.47 32.12
N ALA A 128 -9.56 -14.63 32.46
CA ALA A 128 -9.77 -14.14 33.82
C ALA A 128 -10.51 -15.12 34.74
N CYS A 129 -11.39 -15.97 34.18
CA CYS A 129 -12.18 -17.01 34.87
C CYS A 129 -11.42 -18.33 35.03
N ALA A 130 -10.27 -18.51 34.38
CA ALA A 130 -9.31 -19.55 34.74
C ALA A 130 -8.84 -19.44 36.21
N ASP A 131 -9.14 -18.31 36.87
CA ASP A 131 -8.93 -18.07 38.29
C ASP A 131 -10.28 -17.83 39.02
N ARG A 132 -11.01 -18.93 39.29
CA ARG A 132 -12.14 -19.11 40.24
C ARG A 132 -13.53 -18.47 39.97
N SER A 133 -14.51 -19.35 39.70
CA SER A 133 -15.92 -19.47 40.15
C SER A 133 -16.89 -18.26 40.30
N LEU A 134 -18.07 -18.41 39.63
CA LEU A 134 -19.46 -17.94 39.95
C LEU A 134 -19.96 -16.56 39.40
N PRO A 135 -21.30 -16.31 39.27
CA PRO A 135 -22.05 -16.29 38.01
C PRO A 135 -22.57 -14.91 37.53
N VAL A 136 -23.03 -14.89 36.28
CA VAL A 136 -23.51 -13.75 35.47
C VAL A 136 -24.87 -13.21 35.94
N LEU A 137 -24.98 -11.88 36.05
CA LEU A 137 -26.25 -11.12 36.05
C LEU A 137 -26.24 -10.15 34.86
N ILE A 138 -27.08 -10.42 33.85
CA ILE A 138 -27.39 -9.49 32.76
C ILE A 138 -28.55 -8.61 33.24
N GLY A 139 -28.34 -7.29 33.31
CA GLY A 139 -29.39 -6.28 33.42
C GLY A 139 -29.64 -5.60 32.06
N PRO A 140 -30.89 -5.24 31.71
CA PRO A 140 -31.22 -4.69 30.40
C PRO A 140 -30.88 -3.19 30.34
N VAL A 141 -30.20 -2.76 29.29
CA VAL A 141 -30.11 -1.33 28.95
C VAL A 141 -30.90 -1.11 27.67
N ALA A 142 -32.06 -0.48 27.84
CA ALA A 142 -32.92 -0.02 26.78
C ALA A 142 -32.36 1.28 26.15
N GLY A 143 -32.57 1.42 24.83
CA GLY A 143 -32.77 2.72 24.19
C GLY A 143 -31.58 3.30 23.42
N CYS A 144 -31.41 2.88 22.16
CA CYS A 144 -31.33 3.75 20.97
C CYS A 144 -31.10 2.87 19.73
N SER A 145 -32.17 2.29 19.16
CA SER A 145 -32.06 1.62 17.86
C SER A 145 -32.15 2.70 16.77
N LYS A 146 -31.00 3.14 16.25
CA LYS A 146 -30.98 3.82 14.95
C LYS A 146 -31.26 2.74 13.91
N THR A 147 -32.51 2.62 13.46
CA THR A 147 -32.84 1.78 12.30
C THR A 147 -32.11 2.35 11.10
N ILE A 148 -31.09 1.63 10.63
CA ILE A 148 -30.44 1.90 9.35
C ILE A 148 -31.48 1.58 8.27
N ASP A 149 -31.81 2.57 7.44
CA ASP A 149 -32.72 2.36 6.31
C ASP A 149 -32.19 1.22 5.43
N ARG A 150 -33.10 0.35 4.99
CA ARG A 150 -32.72 -0.77 4.11
C ARG A 150 -32.18 -0.20 2.81
N LEU A 151 -31.10 -0.82 2.33
CA LEU A 151 -30.54 -0.47 1.03
C LEU A 151 -31.57 -0.77 -0.08
N PRO A 152 -31.60 0.03 -1.16
CA PRO A 152 -32.54 -0.19 -2.26
C PRO A 152 -32.36 -1.56 -2.93
N GLU A 153 -33.44 -2.12 -3.45
CA GLU A 153 -33.43 -3.42 -4.15
C GLU A 153 -32.42 -3.44 -5.31
N TYR A 154 -32.30 -2.35 -6.08
CA TYR A 154 -31.32 -2.27 -7.17
C TYR A 154 -29.87 -2.41 -6.70
N TYR A 155 -29.60 -2.19 -5.41
CA TYR A 155 -28.29 -2.34 -4.80
C TYR A 155 -28.09 -3.74 -4.21
N THR A 156 -29.12 -4.29 -3.57
CA THR A 156 -29.03 -5.56 -2.83
C THR A 156 -29.35 -6.80 -3.66
N GLU A 157 -30.16 -6.67 -4.71
CA GLU A 157 -30.58 -7.81 -5.53
C GLU A 157 -29.68 -7.97 -6.73
N VAL A 158 -29.00 -9.12 -6.80
CA VAL A 158 -28.05 -9.46 -7.87
C VAL A 158 -28.77 -10.32 -8.91
N PRO A 159 -29.03 -9.79 -10.12
CA PRO A 159 -29.75 -10.54 -11.13
C PRO A 159 -28.96 -11.77 -11.60
N PRO A 160 -29.60 -12.93 -11.80
CA PRO A 160 -28.92 -14.11 -12.31
C PRO A 160 -28.44 -13.88 -13.75
N VAL A 161 -27.29 -14.47 -14.09
CA VAL A 161 -26.68 -14.36 -15.43
C VAL A 161 -26.30 -15.74 -15.92
N SER A 162 -26.55 -16.02 -17.21
CA SER A 162 -26.07 -17.23 -17.86
C SER A 162 -24.54 -17.35 -17.72
N SER A 163 -24.07 -18.42 -17.06
CA SER A 163 -22.71 -18.57 -16.56
C SER A 163 -21.61 -18.71 -17.63
N ASN A 164 -21.96 -19.01 -18.89
CA ASN A 164 -20.96 -19.21 -19.94
C ASN A 164 -20.46 -17.89 -20.53
N ILE A 165 -19.33 -17.37 -20.03
CA ILE A 165 -18.56 -16.35 -20.73
C ILE A 165 -17.59 -17.05 -21.70
N LYS A 166 -18.08 -17.40 -22.88
CA LYS A 166 -17.19 -17.63 -24.03
C LYS A 166 -17.04 -16.28 -24.72
N VAL A 167 -15.86 -15.66 -24.60
CA VAL A 167 -15.53 -14.46 -25.36
C VAL A 167 -15.43 -14.87 -26.83
N SER A 168 -16.28 -14.30 -27.68
CA SER A 168 -16.28 -14.60 -29.12
C SER A 168 -15.29 -13.71 -29.87
N GLN A 169 -15.17 -12.43 -29.50
CA GLN A 169 -14.31 -11.45 -30.15
C GLN A 169 -13.80 -10.41 -29.16
N VAL A 170 -12.54 -9.99 -29.33
CA VAL A 170 -11.95 -8.84 -28.64
C VAL A 170 -12.12 -7.62 -29.54
N PRO A 171 -12.57 -6.46 -29.03
CA PRO A 171 -12.71 -5.25 -29.84
C PRO A 171 -11.41 -4.85 -30.55
N GLU A 172 -11.53 -4.39 -31.80
CA GLU A 172 -10.41 -3.82 -32.53
C GLU A 172 -9.93 -2.52 -31.87
N THR A 173 -8.62 -2.32 -31.88
CA THR A 173 -7.96 -1.12 -31.35
C THR A 173 -7.22 -0.40 -32.47
N ARG A 174 -7.08 0.93 -32.34
CA ARG A 174 -6.28 1.75 -33.24
C ARG A 174 -4.81 1.79 -32.80
N ILE A 175 -4.49 1.35 -31.59
CA ILE A 175 -3.12 1.15 -31.12
C ILE A 175 -2.49 0.00 -31.92
N LYS A 176 -1.53 0.36 -32.77
CA LYS A 176 -0.77 -0.59 -33.59
C LYS A 176 0.54 -1.04 -32.94
N SER A 177 1.03 -0.28 -31.96
CA SER A 177 2.25 -0.60 -31.22
C SER A 177 2.14 -0.15 -29.78
N LEU A 178 2.59 -1.00 -28.87
CA LEU A 178 2.79 -0.70 -27.45
C LEU A 178 4.27 -0.41 -27.14
N THR A 179 5.13 -0.26 -28.14
CA THR A 179 6.54 0.11 -27.93
C THR A 179 6.61 1.52 -27.34
N ARG A 180 7.35 1.66 -26.23
CA ARG A 180 7.51 2.92 -25.51
C ARG A 180 8.95 3.04 -25.03
N ASP A 181 9.57 4.20 -25.28
CA ASP A 181 11.01 4.38 -25.09
C ASP A 181 11.32 5.31 -23.90
N GLY A 182 10.27 5.86 -23.29
CA GLY A 182 10.36 6.86 -22.22
C GLY A 182 10.84 6.32 -20.87
N PHE A 183 10.83 4.99 -20.67
CA PHE A 183 11.28 4.38 -19.41
C PHE A 183 12.70 4.80 -19.04
N SER A 184 13.61 4.84 -20.01
CA SER A 184 15.00 5.26 -19.80
C SER A 184 15.13 6.66 -19.20
N TRP A 185 14.23 7.58 -19.54
CA TRP A 185 14.23 8.94 -18.98
C TRP A 185 13.72 8.94 -17.55
N HIS A 186 12.63 8.22 -17.26
CA HIS A 186 12.10 8.12 -15.90
C HIS A 186 13.12 7.48 -14.96
N ASN A 187 13.80 6.43 -15.42
CA ASN A 187 14.78 5.68 -14.62
C ASN A 187 16.00 6.54 -14.21
N LYS A 188 16.35 7.58 -14.99
CA LYS A 188 17.44 8.51 -14.61
C LYS A 188 17.19 9.21 -13.27
N GLU A 189 15.94 9.50 -12.93
CA GLU A 189 15.64 10.10 -11.62
C GLU A 189 15.87 9.11 -10.46
N GLU A 190 15.76 7.79 -10.70
CA GLU A 190 16.09 6.81 -9.67
C GLU A 190 17.60 6.70 -9.47
N TYR A 191 18.39 6.79 -10.54
CA TYR A 191 19.85 6.87 -10.40
C TYR A 191 20.29 8.13 -9.66
N LYS A 192 19.63 9.28 -9.87
CA LYS A 192 19.89 10.49 -9.06
C LYS A 192 19.63 10.28 -7.57
N TRP A 193 18.58 9.53 -7.22
CA TRP A 193 18.33 9.15 -5.83
C TRP A 193 19.43 8.22 -5.29
N LEU A 194 19.86 7.23 -6.08
CA LEU A 194 20.93 6.32 -5.70
C LEU A 194 22.28 7.04 -5.52
N ASP A 195 22.60 8.00 -6.38
CA ASP A 195 23.79 8.86 -6.27
C ASP A 195 23.75 9.70 -4.99
N ASN A 196 22.62 10.34 -4.72
CA ASN A 196 22.41 11.07 -3.47
C ASN A 196 22.56 10.17 -2.24
N ALA A 197 21.99 8.95 -2.27
CA ALA A 197 22.13 7.99 -1.19
C ALA A 197 23.59 7.55 -0.99
N ARG A 198 24.34 7.32 -2.08
CA ARG A 198 25.78 7.00 -2.04
C ARG A 198 26.57 8.15 -1.42
N GLU A 199 26.37 9.38 -1.89
CA GLU A 199 27.07 10.55 -1.37
C GLU A 199 26.86 10.74 0.13
N VAL A 200 25.63 10.56 0.63
CA VAL A 200 25.33 10.64 2.07
C VAL A 200 26.04 9.53 2.85
N VAL A 201 26.05 8.31 2.32
CA VAL A 201 26.69 7.15 2.98
C VAL A 201 28.22 7.26 2.99
N GLU A 202 28.82 7.80 1.94
CA GLU A 202 30.27 7.84 1.76
C GLU A 202 30.94 9.10 2.31
N ASN A 203 30.31 10.27 2.21
CA ASN A 203 30.98 11.54 2.53
C ASN A 203 30.88 11.99 3.99
N LYS A 204 30.07 11.33 4.86
CA LYS A 204 29.86 11.76 6.28
C LYS A 204 29.73 13.28 6.46
N THR A 205 29.20 14.02 5.48
CA THR A 205 29.40 15.47 5.43
C THR A 205 28.53 16.15 6.49
N THR A 206 29.19 16.90 7.37
CA THR A 206 28.56 17.84 8.30
C THR A 206 28.02 19.06 7.55
N ALA A 207 26.83 19.53 7.93
CA ALA A 207 26.21 20.82 7.59
C ALA A 207 25.41 20.93 6.28
N ASP A 208 24.21 20.32 6.23
CA ASP A 208 22.93 21.02 6.01
C ASP A 208 21.78 20.01 6.14
N ASP A 209 20.97 20.13 7.19
CA ASP A 209 19.88 19.18 7.55
C ASP A 209 18.83 18.97 6.45
N HIS A 210 18.78 19.85 5.44
CA HIS A 210 17.77 19.80 4.37
C HIS A 210 18.18 18.98 3.13
N ALA A 211 19.46 18.62 2.95
CA ALA A 211 19.95 17.90 1.77
C ALA A 211 20.10 16.37 1.97
N MET A 212 19.89 15.85 3.18
CA MET A 212 20.30 14.51 3.59
C MET A 212 19.22 13.42 3.44
N ASN A 213 18.36 13.51 2.41
CA ASN A 213 17.24 12.58 2.33
C ASN A 213 17.59 11.29 1.58
N THR A 214 18.02 10.27 2.32
CA THR A 214 18.28 8.93 1.76
C THR A 214 17.00 8.14 1.48
N SER A 215 15.86 8.55 2.06
CA SER A 215 14.58 7.92 1.79
C SER A 215 14.10 8.23 0.39
N TRP A 216 13.88 7.18 -0.42
CA TRP A 216 13.34 7.27 -1.76
C TRP A 216 12.09 8.17 -1.85
N ALA A 217 11.15 7.96 -0.92
CA ALA A 217 9.89 8.69 -0.93
C ALA A 217 10.09 10.19 -0.70
N ALA A 218 11.01 10.54 0.18
CA ALA A 218 11.19 11.92 0.60
C ALA A 218 12.22 12.66 -0.28
N PHE A 219 13.13 11.95 -0.96
CA PHE A 219 13.90 12.46 -2.10
C PHE A 219 13.00 12.92 -3.25
N HIS A 220 12.05 12.08 -3.68
CA HIS A 220 11.12 12.48 -4.76
C HIS A 220 10.15 13.56 -4.29
N ALA A 221 9.63 13.47 -3.06
CA ALA A 221 8.72 14.48 -2.53
C ALA A 221 9.34 15.89 -2.42
N SER A 222 10.64 16.01 -2.12
CA SER A 222 11.32 17.33 -2.04
C SER A 222 11.56 17.97 -3.40
N ARG A 223 11.50 17.19 -4.48
CA ARG A 223 11.72 17.62 -5.87
C ARG A 223 10.42 17.89 -6.62
N GLN A 224 9.28 17.59 -6.01
CA GLN A 224 7.97 17.93 -6.56
C GLN A 224 7.74 19.45 -6.45
N PRO A 225 7.20 20.10 -7.49
CA PRO A 225 6.88 21.51 -7.42
C PRO A 225 5.86 21.76 -6.29
N PRO A 226 5.92 22.92 -5.61
CA PRO A 226 4.90 23.32 -4.65
C PRO A 226 3.57 23.54 -5.39
N GLY A 227 2.76 22.49 -5.49
CA GLY A 227 1.45 22.48 -6.11
C GLY A 227 0.34 22.27 -5.10
N ILE A 228 -0.87 22.75 -5.43
CA ILE A 228 -2.08 22.43 -4.67
C ILE A 228 -2.33 20.93 -4.81
N ARG A 229 -2.20 20.19 -3.70
CA ARG A 229 -2.59 18.78 -3.68
C ARG A 229 -4.12 18.71 -3.68
N VAL A 230 -4.69 18.14 -4.74
CA VAL A 230 -6.13 17.92 -4.82
C VAL A 230 -6.50 16.81 -3.85
N THR A 231 -7.33 17.12 -2.86
CA THR A 231 -7.84 16.13 -1.92
C THR A 231 -8.97 15.35 -2.59
N SER A 232 -8.85 14.02 -2.64
CA SER A 232 -9.94 13.16 -3.11
C SER A 232 -10.95 12.90 -1.99
N SER A 233 -12.23 12.98 -2.31
CA SER A 233 -13.30 12.54 -1.41
C SER A 233 -13.49 11.03 -1.57
N THR A 234 -13.09 10.26 -0.55
CA THR A 234 -13.20 8.81 -0.57
C THR A 234 -14.31 8.35 0.36
N ALA A 235 -15.25 7.56 -0.19
CA ALA A 235 -16.31 6.92 0.56
C ALA A 235 -16.36 5.42 0.26
N LEU A 236 -16.80 4.62 1.23
CA LEU A 236 -17.04 3.19 1.03
C LEU A 236 -18.50 2.97 0.66
N LEU A 237 -18.74 2.19 -0.39
CA LEU A 237 -20.06 1.64 -0.67
C LEU A 237 -20.39 0.52 0.34
N PRO A 238 -21.68 0.27 0.63
CA PRO A 238 -22.08 -0.88 1.44
C PRO A 238 -21.55 -2.20 0.86
N LEU A 239 -21.21 -3.17 1.71
CA LEU A 239 -20.68 -4.44 1.20
C LEU A 239 -21.78 -5.23 0.50
N PHE A 240 -21.41 -5.84 -0.62
CA PHE A 240 -22.23 -6.89 -1.23
C PHE A 240 -22.13 -8.17 -0.41
N GLN A 241 -23.23 -8.92 -0.33
CA GLN A 241 -23.29 -10.19 0.42
C GLN A 241 -22.77 -11.35 -0.43
N GLU A 242 -22.97 -11.25 -1.75
CA GLU A 242 -22.58 -12.25 -2.72
C GLU A 242 -21.10 -12.18 -3.06
N SER A 243 -20.55 -13.30 -3.52
CA SER A 243 -19.13 -13.38 -3.82
C SER A 243 -18.75 -12.69 -5.13
N ALA A 244 -17.69 -11.87 -5.07
CA ALA A 244 -17.23 -11.04 -6.17
C ALA A 244 -16.78 -11.83 -7.42
N HIS A 245 -16.40 -13.10 -7.28
CA HIS A 245 -15.86 -13.92 -8.38
C HIS A 245 -16.91 -14.41 -9.39
N THR A 246 -18.17 -13.99 -9.27
CA THR A 246 -19.23 -14.41 -10.18
C THR A 246 -19.50 -13.36 -11.26
N VAL A 247 -19.91 -13.83 -12.44
CA VAL A 247 -20.30 -12.96 -13.56
C VAL A 247 -21.41 -11.99 -13.17
N ALA A 248 -22.39 -12.50 -12.42
CA ALA A 248 -23.52 -11.71 -11.93
C ALA A 248 -23.02 -10.57 -11.03
N MET A 249 -22.11 -10.86 -10.11
CA MET A 249 -21.57 -9.84 -9.20
C MET A 249 -20.71 -8.80 -9.89
N ILE A 250 -19.83 -9.19 -10.81
CA ILE A 250 -19.05 -8.18 -11.53
C ILE A 250 -19.97 -7.28 -12.35
N LYS A 251 -20.96 -7.82 -13.06
CA LYS A 251 -21.94 -7.01 -13.79
C LYS A 251 -22.74 -6.08 -12.88
N HIS A 252 -23.19 -6.59 -11.74
CA HIS A 252 -23.91 -5.81 -10.74
C HIS A 252 -23.08 -4.66 -10.21
N SER A 253 -21.82 -4.93 -9.83
CA SER A 253 -20.87 -3.90 -9.39
C SER A 253 -20.63 -2.84 -10.46
N LEU A 254 -20.48 -3.23 -11.74
CA LEU A 254 -20.36 -2.28 -12.85
C LEU A 254 -21.61 -1.41 -13.00
N ASP A 255 -22.81 -1.99 -12.87
CA ASP A 255 -24.08 -1.24 -12.94
C ASP A 255 -24.22 -0.26 -11.77
N VAL A 256 -23.89 -0.69 -10.55
CA VAL A 256 -23.93 0.14 -9.34
C VAL A 256 -22.95 1.31 -9.45
N VAL A 257 -21.69 1.04 -9.84
CA VAL A 257 -20.68 2.10 -10.00
C VAL A 257 -21.08 3.06 -11.12
N SER A 258 -21.59 2.57 -12.24
CA SER A 258 -22.02 3.43 -13.34
C SER A 258 -23.16 4.37 -12.92
N LYS A 259 -24.15 3.87 -12.16
CA LYS A 259 -25.22 4.69 -11.61
C LYS A 259 -24.71 5.73 -10.60
N ALA A 260 -23.76 5.33 -9.74
CA ALA A 260 -23.18 6.24 -8.76
C ALA A 260 -22.40 7.38 -9.44
N VAL A 261 -21.61 7.07 -10.46
CA VAL A 261 -20.87 8.07 -11.25
C VAL A 261 -21.83 8.98 -12.00
N GLU A 262 -22.85 8.45 -12.66
CA GLU A 262 -23.84 9.28 -13.37
C GLU A 262 -24.61 10.21 -12.41
N HIS A 263 -24.87 9.78 -11.19
CA HIS A 263 -25.52 10.62 -10.18
C HIS A 263 -24.61 11.72 -9.63
N LEU A 264 -23.37 11.37 -9.28
CA LEU A 264 -22.43 12.29 -8.64
C LEU A 264 -21.75 13.24 -9.65
N ASN A 265 -21.46 12.72 -10.85
CA ASN A 265 -20.73 13.41 -11.92
C ASN A 265 -21.35 13.07 -13.30
N PRO A 266 -22.54 13.63 -13.63
CA PRO A 266 -23.23 13.33 -14.88
C PRO A 266 -22.35 13.52 -16.13
N GLY A 267 -22.35 12.51 -17.01
CA GLY A 267 -21.54 12.52 -18.24
C GLY A 267 -20.04 12.24 -18.05
N GLN A 268 -19.59 11.93 -16.83
CA GLN A 268 -18.27 11.35 -16.58
C GLN A 268 -18.33 9.84 -16.82
N SER A 269 -17.31 9.29 -17.49
CA SER A 269 -17.23 7.84 -17.71
C SER A 269 -16.76 7.14 -16.42
N PRO A 270 -17.43 6.06 -16.00
CA PRO A 270 -17.05 5.31 -14.81
C PRO A 270 -15.70 4.60 -14.97
N VAL A 271 -14.91 4.58 -13.90
CA VAL A 271 -13.63 3.88 -13.83
C VAL A 271 -13.70 2.87 -12.68
N VAL A 272 -13.38 1.62 -12.96
CA VAL A 272 -13.43 0.54 -11.96
C VAL A 272 -12.12 -0.23 -11.97
N THR A 273 -11.46 -0.27 -10.82
CA THR A 273 -10.23 -1.05 -10.62
C THR A 273 -10.55 -2.42 -10.03
N PHE A 274 -9.94 -3.47 -10.55
CA PHE A 274 -10.05 -4.83 -10.02
C PHE A 274 -8.68 -5.44 -9.70
N ASP A 275 -8.67 -6.41 -8.79
CA ASP A 275 -7.55 -7.33 -8.65
C ASP A 275 -7.42 -8.24 -9.88
N GLN A 276 -6.35 -9.04 -9.96
CA GLN A 276 -6.06 -9.82 -11.17
C GLN A 276 -7.19 -10.76 -11.61
N PRO A 277 -7.72 -11.67 -10.77
CA PRO A 277 -8.74 -12.60 -11.24
C PRO A 277 -10.04 -11.89 -11.61
N LEU A 278 -10.42 -10.84 -10.88
CA LEU A 278 -11.65 -10.10 -11.16
C LEU A 278 -11.50 -9.18 -12.38
N TYR A 279 -10.31 -8.62 -12.62
CA TYR A 279 -10.01 -7.83 -13.82
C TYR A 279 -10.21 -8.67 -15.08
N ALA A 280 -9.65 -9.88 -15.10
CA ALA A 280 -9.80 -10.81 -16.21
C ALA A 280 -11.28 -11.08 -16.50
N LEU A 281 -12.07 -11.34 -15.45
CA LEU A 281 -13.50 -11.58 -15.57
C LEU A 281 -14.26 -10.34 -16.06
N ALA A 282 -13.94 -9.15 -15.53
CA ALA A 282 -14.53 -7.88 -15.93
C ALA A 282 -14.25 -7.55 -17.40
N LYS A 283 -13.02 -7.77 -17.88
CA LYS A 283 -12.69 -7.60 -19.31
C LYS A 283 -13.47 -8.57 -20.20
N GLN A 284 -13.59 -9.83 -19.80
CA GLN A 284 -14.40 -10.79 -20.55
C GLN A 284 -15.88 -10.40 -20.60
N ILE A 285 -16.40 -9.78 -19.53
CA ILE A 285 -17.75 -9.20 -19.49
C ILE A 285 -17.86 -8.02 -20.46
N GLN A 286 -16.89 -7.09 -20.46
CA GLN A 286 -16.88 -5.97 -21.41
C GLN A 286 -16.90 -6.47 -22.87
N PHE A 287 -16.09 -7.49 -23.19
CA PHE A 287 -16.02 -8.06 -24.54
C PHE A 287 -17.30 -8.78 -24.95
N LYS A 288 -17.98 -9.44 -24.01
CA LYS A 288 -19.20 -10.18 -24.30
C LYS A 288 -20.43 -9.28 -24.45
N TRP A 289 -20.47 -8.15 -23.76
CA TRP A 289 -21.62 -7.24 -23.75
C TRP A 289 -21.21 -5.78 -24.02
N PRO A 290 -20.61 -5.48 -25.18
CA PRO A 290 -20.06 -4.16 -25.50
C PRO A 290 -21.13 -3.06 -25.60
N GLU A 291 -22.36 -3.43 -25.95
CA GLU A 291 -23.49 -2.48 -26.00
C GLU A 291 -23.77 -1.83 -24.64
N LYS A 292 -23.54 -2.55 -23.54
CA LYS A 292 -23.78 -2.04 -22.19
C LYS A 292 -22.49 -1.68 -21.44
N TYR A 293 -21.45 -2.51 -21.59
CA TYR A 293 -20.21 -2.43 -20.81
C TYR A 293 -18.98 -2.13 -21.67
N GLY A 294 -19.16 -1.70 -22.91
CA GLY A 294 -18.07 -1.46 -23.86
C GLY A 294 -16.99 -0.53 -23.32
N GLU A 295 -15.81 -0.64 -23.92
CA GLU A 295 -14.63 0.16 -23.56
C GLU A 295 -14.85 1.66 -23.79
N ASP A 296 -15.85 2.05 -24.59
CA ASP A 296 -16.33 3.41 -24.80
C ASP A 296 -17.23 3.95 -23.67
N LYS A 297 -17.77 3.06 -22.84
CA LYS A 297 -18.78 3.40 -21.80
C LYS A 297 -18.20 3.41 -20.41
N LEU A 298 -17.29 2.49 -20.12
CA LEU A 298 -16.67 2.36 -18.81
C LEU A 298 -15.24 1.82 -18.93
N VAL A 299 -14.38 2.27 -18.01
CA VAL A 299 -12.98 1.90 -17.97
C VAL A 299 -12.76 0.84 -16.90
N VAL A 300 -12.29 -0.34 -17.30
CA VAL A 300 -11.84 -1.39 -16.37
C VAL A 300 -10.33 -1.34 -16.27
N MET A 301 -9.80 -1.25 -15.06
CA MET A 301 -8.37 -1.11 -14.80
C MET A 301 -7.84 -2.18 -13.84
N PHE A 302 -6.59 -2.57 -14.02
CA PHE A 302 -5.85 -3.25 -12.97
C PHE A 302 -5.62 -2.33 -11.78
N GLY A 303 -5.83 -2.85 -10.56
CA GLY A 303 -5.43 -2.19 -9.34
C GLY A 303 -3.90 -2.06 -9.24
N GLY A 304 -3.39 -0.83 -9.10
CA GLY A 304 -1.95 -0.55 -9.02
C GLY A 304 -1.24 -1.30 -7.89
N LEU A 305 -1.88 -1.43 -6.72
CA LEU A 305 -1.36 -2.20 -5.59
C LEU A 305 -1.12 -3.67 -5.94
N HIS A 306 -2.05 -4.30 -6.68
CA HIS A 306 -1.92 -5.71 -7.06
C HIS A 306 -0.83 -5.92 -8.11
N ILE A 307 -0.64 -4.96 -9.02
CA ILE A 307 0.52 -4.96 -9.92
C ILE A 307 1.80 -4.87 -9.10
N GLU A 308 1.91 -3.92 -8.17
CA GLU A 308 3.09 -3.78 -7.32
C GLU A 308 3.40 -5.08 -6.56
N MET A 309 2.40 -5.69 -5.92
CA MET A 309 2.54 -6.98 -5.25
C MET A 309 3.05 -8.08 -6.19
N ALA A 310 2.59 -8.09 -7.44
CA ALA A 310 3.06 -9.05 -8.43
C ALA A 310 4.51 -8.81 -8.83
N VAL A 311 4.93 -7.55 -8.99
CA VAL A 311 6.33 -7.19 -9.26
C VAL A 311 7.24 -7.59 -8.09
N LEU A 312 6.82 -7.32 -6.85
CA LEU A 312 7.58 -7.70 -5.66
C LEU A 312 7.72 -9.22 -5.53
N LYS A 313 6.66 -9.99 -5.85
CA LYS A 313 6.74 -11.46 -5.89
C LYS A 313 7.66 -11.96 -7.00
N MET A 314 7.64 -11.31 -8.16
CA MET A 314 8.55 -11.64 -9.27
C MET A 314 10.01 -11.39 -8.88
N LEU A 315 10.30 -10.26 -8.25
CA LEU A 315 11.61 -9.96 -7.65
C LEU A 315 12.00 -11.00 -6.61
N GLY A 316 11.08 -11.35 -5.71
CA GLY A 316 11.30 -12.38 -4.69
C GLY A 316 11.61 -13.76 -5.28
N ASN A 317 10.90 -14.18 -6.34
CA ASN A 317 11.20 -15.41 -7.06
C ASN A 317 12.60 -15.38 -7.68
N TRP A 318 13.01 -14.24 -8.26
CA TRP A 318 14.35 -14.07 -8.84
C TRP A 318 15.45 -14.13 -7.77
N LEU A 319 15.20 -13.53 -6.60
CA LEU A 319 16.16 -13.44 -5.49
C LEU A 319 16.20 -14.69 -4.61
N GLN A 320 15.26 -15.63 -4.78
CA GLN A 320 15.22 -16.84 -3.97
C GLN A 320 16.51 -17.65 -4.13
N GLY A 321 17.18 -17.95 -3.02
CA GLY A 321 18.43 -18.71 -3.02
C GLY A 321 19.68 -17.92 -3.44
N SER A 322 19.57 -16.61 -3.65
CA SER A 322 20.71 -15.75 -4.05
C SER A 322 21.64 -15.33 -2.90
N GLY A 323 21.25 -15.60 -1.65
CA GLY A 323 21.89 -15.03 -0.47
C GLY A 323 21.30 -13.68 -0.03
N TRP A 324 20.29 -13.14 -0.73
CA TRP A 324 19.67 -11.85 -0.42
C TRP A 324 19.06 -11.80 0.99
N VAL A 325 18.33 -12.85 1.38
CA VAL A 325 17.70 -12.95 2.72
C VAL A 325 18.79 -12.94 3.80
N GLU A 326 19.84 -13.74 3.61
CA GLU A 326 20.97 -13.81 4.51
C GLU A 326 21.70 -12.47 4.62
N ALA A 327 21.87 -11.75 3.50
CA ALA A 327 22.47 -10.43 3.50
C ALA A 327 21.65 -9.41 4.30
N LEU A 328 20.31 -9.41 4.15
CA LEU A 328 19.42 -8.54 4.94
C LEU A 328 19.49 -8.85 6.44
N VAL A 329 19.59 -10.14 6.79
CA VAL A 329 19.70 -10.58 8.18
C VAL A 329 21.07 -10.21 8.78
N GLN A 330 22.16 -10.47 8.06
CA GLN A 330 23.51 -10.16 8.52
C GLN A 330 23.77 -8.65 8.65
N ALA A 331 23.05 -7.84 7.87
CA ALA A 331 23.09 -6.38 7.96
C ALA A 331 22.12 -5.79 9.01
N ASP A 332 21.49 -6.63 9.85
CA ASP A 332 20.51 -6.23 10.87
C ASP A 332 19.32 -5.40 10.32
N ILE A 333 18.98 -5.59 9.05
CA ILE A 333 17.83 -4.91 8.41
C ILE A 333 16.51 -5.57 8.84
N SER A 334 16.52 -6.90 9.04
CA SER A 334 15.34 -7.64 9.45
C SER A 334 15.68 -8.95 10.14
N SER A 335 14.73 -9.48 10.92
CA SER A 335 14.86 -10.83 11.48
C SER A 335 14.71 -11.89 10.39
N PRO A 336 15.26 -13.12 10.58
CA PRO A 336 15.19 -14.17 9.56
C PRO A 336 13.79 -14.47 9.04
N GLY A 337 12.79 -14.57 9.93
CA GLY A 337 11.41 -14.82 9.52
C GLY A 337 10.79 -13.67 8.74
N THR A 338 11.12 -12.43 9.10
CA THR A 338 10.62 -11.24 8.39
C THR A 338 11.30 -11.09 7.02
N ALA A 339 12.61 -11.34 6.93
CA ALA A 339 13.35 -11.31 5.67
C ALA A 339 12.83 -12.36 4.67
N ASP A 340 12.54 -13.59 5.12
CA ASP A 340 11.91 -14.62 4.26
C ASP A 340 10.54 -14.17 3.73
N SER A 341 9.76 -13.46 4.55
CA SER A 341 8.46 -12.93 4.14
C SER A 341 8.55 -11.91 2.99
N PHE A 342 9.72 -11.28 2.79
CA PHE A 342 9.93 -10.33 1.70
C PHE A 342 9.98 -11.01 0.33
N LEU A 343 10.51 -12.24 0.24
CA LEU A 343 10.46 -13.02 -1.01
C LEU A 343 9.02 -13.27 -1.48
N LYS A 344 8.08 -13.36 -0.54
CA LYS A 344 6.65 -13.61 -0.83
C LYS A 344 5.83 -12.33 -0.93
N ALA A 345 6.46 -11.17 -0.73
CA ALA A 345 5.82 -9.86 -0.62
C ALA A 345 4.63 -9.85 0.36
N ALA A 346 4.79 -10.48 1.53
CA ALA A 346 3.70 -10.60 2.53
C ALA A 346 3.25 -9.22 3.05
N HIS A 347 4.19 -8.27 3.17
CA HIS A 347 3.92 -6.90 3.61
C HIS A 347 4.52 -5.90 2.62
N VAL A 348 3.70 -5.43 1.68
CA VAL A 348 4.12 -4.56 0.56
C VAL A 348 5.06 -3.43 0.99
N SER A 349 4.69 -2.65 2.00
CA SER A 349 5.51 -1.51 2.46
C SER A 349 6.87 -1.93 3.02
N ARG A 350 6.93 -3.03 3.79
CA ARG A 350 8.19 -3.52 4.38
C ARG A 350 9.08 -4.16 3.30
N THR A 351 8.49 -4.96 2.41
CA THR A 351 9.17 -5.55 1.25
C THR A 351 9.74 -4.47 0.33
N ARG A 352 8.96 -3.44 0.00
CA ARG A 352 9.43 -2.31 -0.82
C ARG A 352 10.63 -1.61 -0.18
N ARG A 353 10.59 -1.39 1.14
CA ARG A 353 11.72 -0.80 1.87
C ARG A 353 12.98 -1.66 1.78
N ALA A 354 12.85 -2.99 1.88
CA ALA A 354 13.99 -3.90 1.72
C ALA A 354 14.61 -3.80 0.31
N HIS A 355 13.80 -3.71 -0.74
CA HIS A 355 14.30 -3.48 -2.10
C HIS A 355 14.93 -2.09 -2.29
N GLN A 356 14.39 -1.04 -1.66
CA GLN A 356 15.03 0.29 -1.69
C GLN A 356 16.42 0.26 -1.07
N ILE A 357 16.58 -0.42 0.07
CA ILE A 357 17.87 -0.59 0.74
C ILE A 357 18.83 -1.40 -0.15
N THR A 358 18.31 -2.45 -0.78
CA THR A 358 19.09 -3.32 -1.69
C THR A 358 19.60 -2.53 -2.89
N ALA A 359 18.74 -1.76 -3.56
CA ALA A 359 19.12 -0.95 -4.71
C ALA A 359 20.22 0.06 -4.36
N ALA A 360 20.06 0.76 -3.22
CA ALA A 360 21.07 1.69 -2.71
C ALA A 360 22.40 0.98 -2.40
N ALA A 361 22.35 -0.17 -1.73
CA ALA A 361 23.54 -0.95 -1.40
C ALA A 361 24.26 -1.47 -2.67
N LEU A 362 23.53 -1.98 -3.66
CA LEU A 362 24.09 -2.44 -4.93
C LEU A 362 24.77 -1.29 -5.68
N ASN A 363 24.15 -0.11 -5.72
CA ASN A 363 24.75 1.08 -6.34
C ASN A 363 26.07 1.47 -5.66
N VAL A 364 26.09 1.51 -4.32
CA VAL A 364 27.31 1.81 -3.54
C VAL A 364 28.40 0.76 -3.81
N LEU A 365 28.05 -0.52 -3.83
CA LEU A 365 29.00 -1.61 -4.08
C LEU A 365 29.58 -1.55 -5.51
N GLN A 366 28.76 -1.26 -6.52
CA GLN A 366 29.21 -1.08 -7.90
C GLN A 366 30.20 0.08 -8.03
N HIS A 367 29.91 1.22 -7.40
CA HIS A 367 30.79 2.39 -7.44
C HIS A 367 32.11 2.12 -6.71
N ARG A 368 32.09 1.49 -5.53
CA ARG A 368 33.34 1.10 -4.83
C ARG A 368 34.20 0.13 -5.64
N ALA A 369 33.57 -0.81 -6.33
CA ALA A 369 34.28 -1.74 -7.22
C ALA A 369 34.87 -1.02 -8.44
N TYR A 370 34.15 -0.02 -8.98
CA TYR A 370 34.65 0.83 -10.05
C TYR A 370 35.82 1.73 -9.62
N ASP A 371 35.74 2.33 -8.43
CA ASP A 371 36.82 3.15 -7.88
C ASP A 371 38.09 2.32 -7.69
N ASN A 372 37.95 1.10 -7.17
CA ASN A 372 39.07 0.15 -7.06
C ASN A 372 39.65 -0.18 -8.44
N TYR A 373 38.81 -0.43 -9.44
CA TYR A 373 39.25 -0.62 -10.82
C TYR A 373 40.03 0.60 -11.34
N CYS A 374 39.55 1.82 -11.10
CA CYS A 374 40.24 3.04 -11.52
C CYS A 374 41.60 3.21 -10.85
N GLN A 375 41.73 2.78 -9.58
CA GLN A 375 42.99 2.85 -8.83
C GLN A 375 44.00 1.76 -9.22
N THR A 376 43.52 0.60 -9.66
CA THR A 376 44.37 -0.56 -10.00
C THR A 376 44.66 -0.68 -11.49
N GLN A 377 43.98 0.09 -12.34
CA GLN A 377 44.24 0.12 -13.77
C GLN A 377 45.61 0.75 -14.07
N THR A 378 46.44 0.00 -14.78
CA THR A 378 47.81 0.40 -15.12
C THR A 378 47.98 0.76 -16.59
N ASP A 379 47.08 0.30 -17.46
CA ASP A 379 47.12 0.51 -18.90
C ASP A 379 45.93 1.33 -19.42
N GLY A 380 46.22 2.51 -19.96
CA GLY A 380 45.25 3.36 -20.66
C GLY A 380 44.32 4.18 -19.76
N VAL A 381 43.43 4.94 -20.40
CA VAL A 381 42.39 5.71 -19.70
C VAL A 381 41.32 4.72 -19.20
N PRO A 382 40.94 4.73 -17.91
CA PRO A 382 39.86 3.89 -17.40
C PRO A 382 38.58 4.08 -18.21
N LEU A 383 37.84 2.98 -18.43
CA LEU A 383 36.50 3.06 -19.00
C LEU A 383 35.60 3.94 -18.12
N VAL A 384 34.67 4.68 -18.72
CA VAL A 384 33.60 5.36 -17.97
C VAL A 384 32.71 4.33 -17.26
N PHE A 385 32.09 4.73 -16.15
CA PHE A 385 31.36 3.84 -15.24
C PHE A 385 30.34 2.94 -15.95
N GLU A 386 29.52 3.49 -16.85
CA GLU A 386 28.48 2.73 -17.54
C GLU A 386 29.09 1.68 -18.50
N ALA A 387 30.16 2.04 -19.20
CA ALA A 387 30.88 1.14 -20.09
C ALA A 387 31.59 0.02 -19.30
N TRP A 388 32.15 0.37 -18.15
CA TRP A 388 32.75 -0.59 -17.23
C TRP A 388 31.70 -1.57 -16.67
N CYS A 389 30.56 -1.08 -16.18
CA CYS A 389 29.45 -1.91 -15.70
C CYS A 389 28.96 -2.87 -16.79
N SER A 390 28.79 -2.36 -18.03
CA SER A 390 28.40 -3.19 -19.18
C SER A 390 29.42 -4.29 -19.45
N GLN A 391 30.71 -3.95 -19.51
CA GLN A 391 31.78 -4.93 -19.68
C GLN A 391 31.81 -5.95 -18.54
N ARG A 392 31.63 -5.53 -17.28
CA ARG A 392 31.61 -6.45 -16.14
C ARG A 392 30.41 -7.38 -16.17
N ALA A 393 29.23 -6.89 -16.54
CA ALA A 393 28.03 -7.70 -16.69
C ALA A 393 28.17 -8.74 -17.82
N GLU A 394 28.86 -8.41 -18.92
CA GLU A 394 29.11 -9.37 -20.01
C GLU A 394 30.09 -10.48 -19.61
N ASN A 395 31.06 -10.18 -18.75
CA ASN A 395 32.18 -11.09 -18.47
C ASN A 395 32.11 -11.78 -17.10
N ILE A 396 31.31 -11.29 -16.15
CA ILE A 396 31.22 -11.81 -14.78
C ILE A 396 29.76 -12.14 -14.46
N PRO A 397 29.38 -13.43 -14.44
CA PRO A 397 27.99 -13.85 -14.20
C PRO A 397 27.38 -13.30 -12.90
N GLN A 398 28.17 -13.24 -11.83
CA GLN A 398 27.72 -12.68 -10.56
C GLN A 398 27.41 -11.17 -10.66
N PHE A 399 28.24 -10.42 -11.41
CA PHE A 399 28.02 -9.00 -11.63
C PHE A 399 26.78 -8.78 -12.49
N GLN A 400 26.60 -9.61 -13.53
CA GLN A 400 25.42 -9.60 -14.38
C GLN A 400 24.14 -9.81 -13.57
N TYR A 401 24.12 -10.85 -12.72
CA TYR A 401 22.97 -11.20 -11.90
C TYR A 401 22.52 -10.03 -11.01
N TRP A 402 23.44 -9.42 -10.27
CA TRP A 402 23.11 -8.29 -9.40
C TRP A 402 22.83 -6.99 -10.16
N SER A 403 23.37 -6.83 -11.37
CA SER A 403 22.99 -5.71 -12.24
C SER A 403 21.54 -5.84 -12.70
N ILE A 404 21.11 -7.05 -13.07
CA ILE A 404 19.70 -7.34 -13.40
C ILE A 404 18.79 -7.10 -12.19
N VAL A 405 19.21 -7.51 -10.98
CA VAL A 405 18.47 -7.22 -9.74
C VAL A 405 18.29 -5.71 -9.58
N LEU A 406 19.36 -4.92 -9.70
CA LEU A 406 19.29 -3.47 -9.58
C LEU A 406 18.33 -2.87 -10.63
N GLU A 407 18.42 -3.29 -11.89
CA GLU A 407 17.51 -2.85 -12.95
C GLU A 407 16.04 -3.16 -12.63
N LEU A 408 15.74 -4.36 -12.13
CA LEU A 408 14.39 -4.77 -11.74
C LEU A 408 13.87 -4.00 -10.51
N GLU A 409 14.73 -3.75 -9.53
CA GLU A 409 14.39 -2.94 -8.35
C GLU A 409 14.06 -1.51 -8.74
N LEU A 410 14.88 -0.89 -9.60
CA LEU A 410 14.60 0.44 -10.11
C LEU A 410 13.32 0.48 -10.96
N LEU A 411 13.09 -0.53 -11.80
CA LEU A 411 11.85 -0.66 -12.56
C LEU A 411 10.60 -0.69 -11.65
N MET A 412 10.67 -1.43 -10.55
CA MET A 412 9.61 -1.44 -9.52
C MET A 412 9.42 -0.07 -8.88
N LEU A 413 10.51 0.65 -8.57
CA LEU A 413 10.44 1.97 -7.96
C LEU A 413 9.84 3.02 -8.90
N VAL A 414 10.23 3.03 -10.17
CA VAL A 414 9.59 3.91 -11.18
C VAL A 414 8.10 3.60 -11.27
N PHE A 415 7.69 2.33 -11.19
CA PHE A 415 6.28 1.96 -11.23
C PHE A 415 5.53 2.55 -10.03
N VAL A 416 6.08 2.40 -8.83
CA VAL A 416 5.53 3.00 -7.61
C VAL A 416 5.47 4.53 -7.72
N ARG A 417 6.50 5.18 -8.30
CA ARG A 417 6.52 6.62 -8.51
C ARG A 417 5.41 7.06 -9.44
N SER A 418 5.19 6.33 -10.54
CA SER A 418 4.11 6.63 -11.49
C SER A 418 2.73 6.67 -10.82
N LEU A 419 2.49 5.83 -9.81
CA LEU A 419 1.25 5.81 -9.05
C LEU A 419 1.18 6.96 -8.02
N ARG A 420 2.30 7.24 -7.32
CA ARG A 420 2.36 8.26 -6.27
C ARG A 420 2.34 9.69 -6.81
N GLU A 421 3.00 9.91 -7.93
CA GLU A 421 3.05 11.20 -8.64
C GLU A 421 1.90 11.33 -9.64
N ALA A 422 1.09 10.27 -9.79
CA ALA A 422 0.01 10.22 -10.75
C ALA A 422 0.53 10.61 -12.16
N SER A 423 1.61 9.96 -12.62
CA SER A 423 2.18 10.25 -13.94
C SER A 423 1.75 9.18 -14.93
N PHE A 424 0.78 9.50 -15.80
CA PHE A 424 0.22 8.52 -16.73
C PHE A 424 1.24 8.01 -17.76
N THR A 425 2.05 8.92 -18.30
CA THR A 425 3.12 8.57 -19.25
C THR A 425 4.12 7.62 -18.60
N MET A 426 4.55 7.92 -17.36
CA MET A 426 5.47 7.07 -16.60
C MET A 426 4.84 5.71 -16.29
N TYR A 427 3.54 5.68 -15.98
CA TYR A 427 2.80 4.44 -15.71
C TYR A 427 2.80 3.53 -16.94
N LEU A 428 2.46 4.05 -18.12
CA LEU A 428 2.46 3.29 -19.37
C LEU A 428 3.86 2.82 -19.77
N ASP A 429 4.87 3.70 -19.69
CA ASP A 429 6.25 3.38 -20.04
C ASP A 429 6.77 2.23 -19.16
N THR A 430 6.57 2.34 -17.85
CA THR A 430 7.07 1.37 -16.88
C THR A 430 6.32 0.05 -16.97
N LEU A 431 5.00 0.10 -17.15
CA LEU A 431 4.19 -1.11 -17.24
C LEU A 431 4.49 -1.91 -18.52
N THR A 432 4.92 -1.22 -19.59
CA THR A 432 5.41 -1.85 -20.84
C THR A 432 6.67 -2.68 -20.58
N GLU A 433 7.61 -2.17 -19.78
CA GLU A 433 8.80 -2.92 -19.38
C GLU A 433 8.47 -4.07 -18.43
N LEU A 434 7.60 -3.84 -17.44
CA LEU A 434 7.13 -4.89 -16.53
C LEU A 434 6.43 -6.04 -17.26
N ALA A 435 5.70 -5.77 -18.34
CA ALA A 435 5.04 -6.81 -19.13
C ALA A 435 6.04 -7.83 -19.71
N LYS A 436 7.23 -7.36 -20.14
CA LYS A 436 8.30 -8.24 -20.64
C LYS A 436 8.83 -9.15 -19.53
N TRP A 437 9.03 -8.60 -18.34
CA TRP A 437 9.51 -9.35 -17.19
C TRP A 437 8.49 -10.34 -16.66
N PHE A 438 7.20 -9.99 -16.59
CA PHE A 438 6.16 -10.95 -16.24
C PHE A 438 6.11 -12.12 -17.21
N HIS A 439 6.38 -11.89 -18.50
CA HIS A 439 6.50 -12.96 -19.48
C HIS A 439 7.75 -13.81 -19.25
N ALA A 440 8.92 -13.19 -19.09
CA ALA A 440 10.19 -13.88 -18.88
C ALA A 440 10.22 -14.72 -17.59
N MET A 441 9.46 -14.32 -16.58
CA MET A 441 9.42 -14.93 -15.24
C MET A 441 8.21 -15.85 -15.02
N ASP A 442 7.49 -16.23 -16.08
CA ASP A 442 6.32 -17.12 -16.02
C ASP A 442 5.18 -16.65 -15.09
N HIS A 443 5.03 -15.34 -14.90
CA HIS A 443 3.86 -14.74 -14.23
C HIS A 443 2.66 -14.69 -15.20
N THR A 444 2.24 -15.87 -15.68
CA THR A 444 1.31 -16.07 -16.81
C THR A 444 0.01 -15.25 -16.73
N HIS A 445 -0.56 -15.10 -15.54
CA HIS A 445 -1.75 -14.30 -15.32
C HIS A 445 -1.53 -12.81 -15.63
N TYR A 446 -0.43 -12.23 -15.17
CA TYR A 446 -0.07 -10.84 -15.46
C TYR A 446 0.45 -10.70 -16.89
N ALA A 447 1.31 -11.62 -17.34
CA ALA A 447 1.81 -11.64 -18.72
C ALA A 447 0.69 -11.66 -19.77
N ARG A 448 -0.43 -12.34 -19.48
CA ARG A 448 -1.60 -12.41 -20.39
C ARG A 448 -2.42 -11.12 -20.39
N TRP A 449 -2.65 -10.52 -19.23
CA TRP A 449 -3.66 -9.47 -19.08
C TRP A 449 -3.09 -8.05 -19.03
N ILE A 450 -1.82 -7.87 -18.65
CA ILE A 450 -1.16 -6.56 -18.68
C ILE A 450 -1.09 -5.98 -20.11
N PRO A 451 -0.83 -6.76 -21.18
CA PRO A 451 -0.92 -6.24 -22.55
C PRO A 451 -2.31 -5.72 -22.92
N VAL A 452 -3.37 -6.39 -22.47
CA VAL A 452 -4.76 -5.93 -22.67
C VAL A 452 -5.00 -4.62 -21.94
N HIS A 453 -4.53 -4.51 -20.70
CA HIS A 453 -4.62 -3.27 -19.92
C HIS A 453 -3.81 -2.14 -20.54
N LEU A 454 -2.58 -2.38 -20.98
CA LEU A 454 -1.73 -1.41 -21.66
C LEU A 454 -2.39 -0.86 -22.93
N ARG A 455 -3.01 -1.73 -23.72
CA ARG A 455 -3.82 -1.33 -24.89
C ARG A 455 -4.94 -0.37 -24.49
N ASP A 456 -5.71 -0.71 -23.47
CA ASP A 456 -6.86 0.10 -23.05
C ASP A 456 -6.41 1.46 -22.49
N MET A 457 -5.36 1.44 -21.67
CA MET A 457 -4.78 2.67 -21.12
C MET A 457 -4.16 3.54 -22.22
N ALA A 458 -3.55 2.95 -23.24
CA ALA A 458 -3.01 3.71 -24.38
C ALA A 458 -4.12 4.35 -25.26
N GLU A 459 -5.31 3.75 -25.34
CA GLU A 459 -6.48 4.37 -26.02
C GLU A 459 -7.21 5.41 -25.15
N LEU A 460 -6.99 5.40 -23.83
CA LEU A 460 -7.75 6.21 -22.88
C LEU A 460 -7.80 7.71 -23.24
N PRO A 461 -6.70 8.39 -23.65
CA PRO A 461 -6.78 9.81 -24.02
C PRO A 461 -7.67 10.09 -25.23
N ARG A 462 -7.93 9.08 -26.08
CA ARG A 462 -8.79 9.20 -27.26
C ARG A 462 -10.22 8.80 -26.97
N ALA A 463 -10.42 7.68 -26.27
CA ALA A 463 -11.72 7.15 -25.93
C ALA A 463 -12.40 7.97 -24.82
N HIS A 464 -11.61 8.49 -23.88
CA HIS A 464 -12.06 9.21 -22.70
C HIS A 464 -11.18 10.44 -22.37
N PRO A 465 -11.20 11.49 -23.22
CA PRO A 465 -10.31 12.66 -23.12
C PRO A 465 -10.52 13.56 -21.89
N ARG A 466 -11.49 13.24 -21.02
CA ARG A 466 -11.67 13.93 -19.71
C ARG A 466 -11.08 13.14 -18.55
N ILE A 467 -10.85 11.84 -18.75
CA ILE A 467 -10.42 10.94 -17.69
C ILE A 467 -8.91 10.98 -17.51
N ASP A 468 -8.14 11.11 -18.58
CA ASP A 468 -6.68 11.13 -18.56
C ASP A 468 -6.10 12.16 -17.56
N HIS A 469 -6.69 13.34 -17.49
CA HIS A 469 -6.32 14.41 -16.55
C HIS A 469 -6.77 14.15 -15.10
N GLU A 470 -7.85 13.40 -14.88
CA GLU A 470 -8.46 13.19 -13.56
C GLU A 470 -7.93 11.95 -12.86
N LEU A 471 -7.81 10.83 -13.59
CA LEU A 471 -7.24 9.59 -13.07
C LEU A 471 -5.82 9.91 -12.56
N PHE A 472 -4.98 10.46 -13.42
CA PHE A 472 -3.59 10.74 -13.08
C PHE A 472 -3.38 12.19 -12.57
N GLY A 473 -4.45 12.88 -12.17
CA GLY A 473 -4.36 14.09 -11.35
C GLY A 473 -4.52 13.82 -9.85
N LEU A 474 -4.97 12.60 -9.49
CA LEU A 474 -5.28 12.17 -8.14
C LEU A 474 -4.35 11.02 -7.74
N SER A 475 -3.58 11.20 -6.67
CA SER A 475 -2.72 10.15 -6.10
C SER A 475 -3.55 8.90 -5.76
N PHE A 476 -3.36 7.80 -6.49
CA PHE A 476 -4.10 6.53 -6.31
C PHE A 476 -3.69 5.69 -5.11
N LEU A 477 -2.80 6.19 -4.26
CA LEU A 477 -2.33 5.47 -3.08
C LEU A 477 -2.62 6.33 -1.84
N SER A 478 -3.84 6.20 -1.32
CA SER A 478 -4.18 6.59 0.06
C SER A 478 -4.38 5.37 0.93
#